data_AF-A0AAJ3Q123-F1
#
_entry.id   AF-A0AAJ3Q123-F1
#
_cell.length_a   1.000
_cell.length_b   1.000
_cell.length_c   1.000
_cell.angle_alpha   90.00
_cell.angle_beta   90.00
_cell.angle_gamma   90.00
#
_symmetry.space_group_name_H-M   'P 1'
#
loop_
_entity.id
_entity.type
_entity.pdbx_description
1 polymer ?
#
loop_
_entity_poly.entity_id
_entity_poly.type
_entity_poly.pdbx_seq_one_letter_code
_entity_poly.pdbx_strand_id
1 'polypeptide(L)'
;MLVQGVLDGIVVAVAERKQTDWCGKLSAWSTACATGYLDAAGLHHLAFVAEPPATREGLSRNILIDHLSELLAGGAGGDAWSVDDPGFTAVFLFNALHGAVNQPVGETPADRGELLRKIEAHFLRTLSLASGID
;
A
#
# COMPACT_ATOMS: atom_id res chain seq x y z
N MET A 1 15.76 2.96 6.93
CA MET A 1 15.59 1.80 7.84
C MET A 1 14.12 1.42 7.94
N LEU A 2 13.21 2.35 8.26
CA LEU A 2 11.77 2.09 8.31
C LEU A 2 11.18 1.61 6.96
N VAL A 3 11.32 2.40 5.90
CA VAL A 3 10.76 2.11 4.57
C VAL A 3 11.26 0.77 4.01
N GLN A 4 12.51 0.39 4.31
CA GLN A 4 13.06 -0.90 3.91
C GLN A 4 12.40 -2.06 4.67
N GLY A 5 12.22 -1.96 5.99
CA GLY A 5 11.55 -3.00 6.76
C GLY A 5 10.08 -3.19 6.34
N VAL A 6 9.40 -2.10 5.98
CA VAL A 6 8.05 -2.17 5.38
C VAL A 6 8.08 -2.91 4.04
N LEU A 7 9.05 -2.60 3.17
CA LEU A 7 9.21 -3.29 1.89
C LEU A 7 9.47 -4.78 2.07
N ASP A 8 10.34 -5.16 3.00
CA ASP A 8 10.69 -6.57 3.24
C ASP A 8 9.44 -7.38 3.64
N GLY A 9 8.60 -6.83 4.52
CA GLY A 9 7.32 -7.45 4.91
C GLY A 9 6.33 -7.56 3.74
N ILE A 10 6.26 -6.54 2.89
CA ILE A 10 5.44 -6.55 1.67
C ILE A 10 5.90 -7.66 0.72
N VAL A 11 7.21 -7.74 0.45
CA VAL A 11 7.78 -8.72 -0.50
C VAL A 11 7.44 -10.14 -0.05
N VAL A 12 7.57 -10.44 1.25
CA VAL A 12 7.17 -11.74 1.81
C VAL A 12 5.68 -12.00 1.59
N ALA A 13 4.80 -11.06 1.99
CA ALA A 13 3.35 -11.24 1.88
C ALA A 13 2.88 -11.44 0.43
N VAL A 14 3.48 -10.71 -0.51
CA VAL A 14 3.19 -10.83 -1.95
C VAL A 14 3.70 -12.17 -2.50
N ALA A 15 4.90 -12.62 -2.09
CA ALA A 15 5.50 -13.86 -2.56
C ALA A 15 4.74 -15.13 -2.10
N GLU A 16 4.00 -15.05 -1.00
CA GLU A 16 3.13 -16.15 -0.55
C GLU A 16 1.92 -16.40 -1.46
N ARG A 17 1.55 -15.41 -2.29
CA ARG A 17 0.42 -15.53 -3.21
C ARG A 17 0.86 -16.29 -4.46
N LYS A 18 -0.10 -16.97 -5.10
CA LYS A 18 0.17 -17.67 -6.38
C LYS A 18 0.63 -16.66 -7.42
N GLN A 19 1.49 -17.10 -8.35
CA GLN A 19 2.04 -16.20 -9.37
C GLN A 19 0.96 -15.49 -10.21
N THR A 20 -0.16 -16.16 -10.47
CA THR A 20 -1.30 -15.65 -11.24
C THR A 20 -2.36 -14.92 -10.39
N ASP A 21 -2.23 -14.92 -9.06
CA ASP A 21 -3.19 -14.31 -8.15
C ASP A 21 -2.88 -12.82 -7.95
N TRP A 22 -3.10 -12.03 -9.00
CA TRP A 22 -2.80 -10.60 -8.99
C TRP A 22 -3.62 -9.81 -7.98
N CYS A 23 -4.92 -10.12 -7.85
CA CYS A 23 -5.78 -9.53 -6.84
C CYS A 23 -5.29 -9.84 -5.43
N GLY A 24 -4.96 -11.11 -5.15
CA GLY A 24 -4.42 -11.51 -3.85
C GLY A 24 -3.07 -10.86 -3.54
N LYS A 25 -2.20 -10.68 -4.55
CA LYS A 25 -0.95 -9.94 -4.41
C LYS A 25 -1.17 -8.47 -4.06
N LEU A 26 -2.13 -7.80 -4.71
CA LEU A 26 -2.45 -6.40 -4.42
C LEU A 26 -3.07 -6.23 -3.02
N SER A 27 -3.97 -7.14 -2.63
CA SER A 27 -4.50 -7.23 -1.26
C SER A 27 -3.36 -7.40 -0.26
N ALA A 28 -2.44 -8.34 -0.50
CA ALA A 28 -1.30 -8.58 0.37
C ALA A 28 -0.38 -7.36 0.46
N TRP A 29 -0.09 -6.71 -0.67
CA TRP A 29 0.73 -5.49 -0.70
C TRP A 29 0.12 -4.38 0.17
N SER A 30 -1.16 -4.07 -0.02
CA SER A 30 -1.85 -2.97 0.67
C SER A 30 -1.97 -3.20 2.18
N THR A 31 -2.30 -4.43 2.59
CA THR A 31 -2.47 -4.79 4.00
C THR A 31 -1.14 -4.91 4.73
N ALA A 32 -0.09 -5.45 4.10
CA ALA A 32 1.26 -5.51 4.66
C ALA A 32 1.88 -4.11 4.79
N CYS A 33 1.72 -3.25 3.78
CA CYS A 33 2.20 -1.87 3.82
C CYS A 33 1.55 -1.08 4.97
N ALA A 34 0.21 -1.13 5.07
CA ALA A 34 -0.51 -0.47 6.15
C ALA A 34 -0.13 -1.02 7.53
N THR A 35 0.02 -2.34 7.66
CA THR A 35 0.49 -3.01 8.88
C THR A 35 1.87 -2.51 9.30
N GLY A 36 2.82 -2.44 8.36
CA GLY A 36 4.17 -1.96 8.63
C GLY A 36 4.20 -0.52 9.16
N TYR A 37 3.39 0.37 8.59
CA TYR A 37 3.26 1.74 9.11
C TYR A 37 2.60 1.81 10.49
N LEU A 38 1.55 1.03 10.73
CA LEU A 38 0.88 0.99 12.04
C LEU A 38 1.78 0.42 13.13
N ASP A 39 2.57 -0.61 12.83
CA ASP A 39 3.50 -1.21 13.79
C ASP A 39 4.66 -0.25 14.11
N ALA A 40 5.15 0.49 13.12
CA ALA A 40 6.12 1.55 13.33
C ALA A 40 5.55 2.66 14.23
N ALA A 41 4.34 3.15 13.95
CA ALA A 41 3.68 4.16 14.78
C ALA A 41 3.46 3.69 16.23
N GLY A 42 3.12 2.41 16.42
CA GLY A 42 3.01 1.81 17.75
C GLY A 42 4.33 1.78 18.52
N LEU A 43 5.46 1.55 17.83
CA LEU A 43 6.81 1.67 18.41
C LEU A 43 7.15 3.12 18.79
N HIS A 44 6.68 4.11 18.02
CA HIS A 44 6.88 5.55 18.30
C HIS A 44 6.06 6.07 19.49
N HIS A 45 4.95 5.43 19.88
CA HIS A 45 4.23 5.82 21.10
C HIS A 45 5.01 5.50 22.39
N LEU A 46 5.94 4.54 22.36
CA LEU A 46 6.86 4.23 23.47
C LEU A 46 8.19 4.97 23.36
N ALA A 47 8.58 5.41 22.17
CA ALA A 47 9.78 6.20 21.90
C ALA A 47 9.38 7.56 21.30
N PHE A 48 9.11 8.54 22.17
CA PHE A 48 8.93 9.94 21.79
C PHE A 48 10.00 10.35 20.76
N VAL A 49 9.57 10.78 19.57
CA VAL A 49 10.05 11.90 18.74
C VAL A 49 9.34 11.83 17.39
N ALA A 50 8.78 12.96 16.98
CA ALA A 50 8.17 13.16 15.68
C ALA A 50 9.16 12.82 14.56
N GLU A 51 8.88 11.77 13.79
CA GLU A 51 9.48 11.56 12.49
C GLU A 51 9.29 12.87 11.68
N PRO A 52 10.32 13.38 10.99
CA PRO A 52 10.14 14.51 10.10
C PRO A 52 8.97 14.24 9.13
N PRO A 53 8.13 15.24 8.82
CA PRO A 53 7.09 15.07 7.82
C PRO A 53 7.69 14.50 6.52
N ALA A 54 6.97 13.58 5.89
CA ALA A 54 7.41 13.00 4.63
C ALA A 54 7.77 14.11 3.63
N THR A 55 8.95 14.00 3.01
CA THR A 55 9.38 14.97 2.00
C THR A 55 8.54 14.81 0.73
N ARG A 56 8.40 15.87 -0.06
CA ARG A 56 7.74 15.80 -1.38
C ARG A 56 8.35 14.71 -2.26
N GLU A 57 9.68 14.55 -2.20
CA GLU A 57 10.38 13.48 -2.89
C GLU A 57 9.99 12.11 -2.36
N GLY A 58 9.98 11.89 -1.04
CA GLY A 58 9.57 10.62 -0.45
C GLY A 58 8.10 10.25 -0.73
N LEU A 59 7.22 11.23 -0.90
CA LEU A 59 5.82 11.03 -1.29
C LEU A 59 5.63 10.76 -2.79
N SER A 60 6.66 10.95 -3.63
CA SER A 60 6.56 10.77 -5.09
C SER A 60 7.53 9.72 -5.64
N ARG A 61 8.64 9.45 -4.95
CA ARG A 61 9.69 8.51 -5.35
C ARG A 61 10.25 7.82 -4.12
N ASN A 62 9.92 6.54 -3.95
CA ASN A 62 10.51 5.68 -2.94
C ASN A 62 10.33 4.21 -3.34
N ILE A 63 11.08 3.32 -2.70
CA ILE A 63 11.12 1.89 -3.00
C ILE A 63 9.77 1.15 -2.87
N LEU A 64 8.83 1.67 -2.07
CA LEU A 64 7.47 1.12 -1.95
C LEU A 64 6.62 1.50 -3.17
N ILE A 65 6.75 2.74 -3.63
CA ILE A 65 6.09 3.22 -4.86
C ILE A 65 6.63 2.45 -6.06
N ASP A 66 7.95 2.26 -6.14
CA ASP A 66 8.60 1.51 -7.22
C ASP A 66 8.05 0.07 -7.27
N HIS A 67 8.04 -0.62 -6.13
CA HIS A 67 7.51 -1.98 -6.03
C HIS A 67 6.01 -2.06 -6.34
N LEU A 68 5.20 -1.07 -5.92
CA LEU A 68 3.77 -1.03 -6.27
C LEU A 68 3.58 -0.82 -7.76
N SER A 69 4.37 0.05 -8.39
CA SER A 69 4.32 0.29 -9.84
C SER A 69 4.62 -0.98 -10.63
N GLU A 70 5.65 -1.74 -10.22
CA GLU A 70 5.98 -3.03 -10.82
C GLU A 70 4.83 -4.05 -10.68
N LEU A 71 4.21 -4.11 -9.50
CA LEU A 71 3.07 -5.00 -9.26
C LEU A 71 1.86 -4.63 -10.13
N LEU A 72 1.56 -3.33 -10.26
CA LEU A 72 0.48 -2.81 -11.09
C LEU A 72 0.71 -3.12 -12.57
N ALA A 73 1.93 -2.90 -13.06
CA ALA A 73 2.32 -3.25 -14.43
C ALA A 73 2.24 -4.76 -14.69
N GLY A 74 2.66 -5.58 -13.71
CA GLY A 74 2.58 -7.04 -13.80
C GLY A 74 1.14 -7.56 -13.90
N GLY A 75 0.24 -7.02 -13.08
CA GLY A 75 -1.19 -7.38 -13.16
C GLY A 75 -1.85 -6.91 -14.47
N ALA A 76 -1.44 -5.77 -15.00
CA ALA A 76 -1.92 -5.28 -16.31
C ALA A 76 -1.45 -6.19 -17.46
N GLY A 77 -0.17 -6.57 -17.47
CA GLY A 77 0.37 -7.51 -18.44
C GLY A 77 -0.17 -8.94 -18.31
N GLY A 78 -0.81 -9.26 -17.18
CA GLY A 78 -1.50 -10.52 -16.92
C GLY A 78 -3.04 -10.42 -17.03
N ASP A 79 -3.57 -9.37 -17.65
CA ASP A 79 -5.01 -9.12 -17.88
C ASP A 79 -5.88 -9.09 -16.60
N ALA A 80 -5.27 -8.82 -15.43
CA ALA A 80 -6.02 -8.75 -14.17
C ALA A 80 -6.79 -7.43 -14.01
N TRP A 81 -6.31 -6.36 -14.64
CA TRP A 81 -6.91 -5.02 -14.66
C TRP A 81 -6.35 -4.20 -15.83
N SER A 82 -6.97 -3.07 -16.13
CA SER A 82 -6.42 -2.05 -17.03
C SER A 82 -5.90 -0.87 -16.23
N VAL A 83 -4.68 -0.43 -16.52
CA VAL A 83 -4.08 0.78 -15.93
C VAL A 83 -3.15 1.44 -16.96
N ASP A 84 -3.44 2.69 -17.30
CA ASP A 84 -2.70 3.41 -18.35
C ASP A 84 -1.32 3.88 -17.89
N ASP A 85 -1.24 4.32 -16.63
CA ASP A 85 0.00 4.76 -15.99
C ASP A 85 0.15 4.06 -14.62
N PRO A 86 0.84 2.89 -14.59
CA PRO A 86 1.14 2.18 -13.36
C PRO A 86 1.90 3.03 -12.34
N GLY A 87 2.79 3.92 -12.80
CA GLY A 87 3.63 4.75 -11.93
C GLY A 87 2.82 5.84 -11.23
N PHE A 88 2.00 6.58 -11.98
CA PHE A 88 1.07 7.55 -11.41
C PHE A 88 0.11 6.87 -10.43
N THR A 89 -0.44 5.71 -10.81
CA THR A 89 -1.40 4.97 -9.99
C THR A 89 -0.74 4.46 -8.69
N ALA A 90 0.53 4.03 -8.75
CA ALA A 90 1.29 3.66 -7.58
C ALA A 90 1.48 4.83 -6.61
N VAL A 91 1.88 6.01 -7.12
CA VAL A 91 2.00 7.23 -6.32
C VAL A 91 0.65 7.58 -5.68
N PHE A 92 -0.44 7.56 -6.44
CA PHE A 92 -1.78 7.86 -5.96
C PHE A 92 -2.22 6.93 -4.83
N LEU A 93 -2.15 5.61 -5.05
CA LEU A 93 -2.55 4.61 -4.07
C LEU A 93 -1.65 4.61 -2.83
N PHE A 94 -0.34 4.78 -3.00
CA PHE A 94 0.59 4.90 -1.88
C PHE A 94 0.25 6.09 -0.99
N ASN A 95 0.01 7.26 -1.56
CA ASN A 95 -0.33 8.46 -0.78
C ASN A 95 -1.72 8.34 -0.13
N ALA A 96 -2.69 7.71 -0.80
CA ALA A 96 -4.00 7.43 -0.22
C ALA A 96 -3.87 6.52 1.02
N LEU A 97 -3.08 5.44 0.93
CA LEU A 97 -2.76 4.56 2.05
C LEU A 97 -2.05 5.33 3.18
N HIS A 98 -0.97 6.04 2.85
CA HIS A 98 -0.18 6.79 3.81
C HIS A 98 -1.04 7.84 4.55
N GLY A 99 -1.96 8.51 3.86
CA GLY A 99 -2.93 9.39 4.48
C GLY A 99 -3.91 8.65 5.39
N ALA A 100 -4.45 7.51 4.95
CA ALA A 100 -5.41 6.73 5.70
C ALA A 100 -4.85 6.16 7.02
N VAL A 101 -3.60 5.67 7.02
CA VAL A 101 -2.96 5.14 8.24
C VAL A 101 -2.57 6.22 9.25
N ASN A 102 -2.46 7.48 8.82
CA ASN A 102 -2.19 8.63 9.70
C ASN A 102 -3.46 9.26 10.30
N GLN A 103 -4.65 8.79 9.93
CA GLN A 103 -5.87 9.25 10.57
C GLN A 103 -5.96 8.72 12.00
N PRO A 104 -6.63 9.44 12.93
CA PRO A 104 -6.96 8.88 14.23
C PRO A 104 -7.83 7.62 14.06
N VAL A 105 -7.29 6.47 14.43
CA VAL A 105 -8.01 5.19 14.47
C VAL A 105 -8.08 4.74 15.93
N GLY A 106 -9.14 4.04 16.30
CA GLY A 106 -9.24 3.44 17.64
C GLY A 106 -8.10 2.45 17.88
N GLU A 107 -7.70 2.29 19.14
CA GLU A 107 -6.53 1.48 19.51
C GLU A 107 -6.84 -0.03 19.59
N THR A 108 -8.07 -0.45 19.27
CA THR A 108 -8.46 -1.85 19.40
C THR A 108 -8.04 -2.69 18.19
N PRO A 109 -7.81 -4.00 18.35
CA PRO A 109 -7.59 -4.91 17.22
C PRO A 109 -8.72 -4.88 16.19
N ALA A 110 -9.96 -4.63 16.63
CA ALA A 110 -11.11 -4.52 15.74
C ALA A 110 -11.04 -3.28 14.85
N ASP A 111 -10.66 -2.13 15.41
CA ASP A 111 -10.49 -0.88 14.66
C ASP A 111 -9.37 -1.00 13.62
N ARG A 112 -8.25 -1.63 14.01
CA ARG A 112 -7.14 -1.95 13.11
C ARG A 112 -7.59 -2.86 11.97
N GLY A 113 -8.32 -3.93 12.27
CA GLY A 113 -8.86 -4.84 11.26
C GLY A 113 -9.79 -4.14 10.26
N GLU A 114 -10.64 -3.24 10.75
CA GLU A 114 -11.55 -2.46 9.89
C GLU A 114 -10.81 -1.48 8.98
N LEU A 115 -9.76 -0.81 9.48
CA LEU A 115 -8.91 0.05 8.65
C LEU A 115 -8.24 -0.75 7.52
N LEU A 116 -7.62 -1.89 7.85
CA LEU A 116 -6.96 -2.74 6.86
C LEU A 116 -7.93 -3.20 5.78
N ARG A 117 -9.12 -3.65 6.17
CA ARG A 117 -10.18 -4.06 5.24
C ARG A 117 -10.63 -2.91 4.33
N LYS A 118 -10.75 -1.69 4.86
CA LYS A 118 -11.09 -0.50 4.06
C LYS A 118 -10.00 -0.19 3.04
N ILE A 119 -8.73 -0.18 3.44
CA ILE A 119 -7.59 0.08 2.55
C ILE A 119 -7.57 -0.95 1.42
N GLU A 120 -7.61 -2.23 1.76
CA GLU A 120 -7.65 -3.33 0.79
C GLU A 120 -8.77 -3.14 -0.23
N ALA A 121 -10.00 -2.91 0.24
CA ALA A 121 -11.16 -2.74 -0.63
C ALA A 121 -11.01 -1.57 -1.61
N HIS A 122 -10.40 -0.45 -1.18
CA HIS A 122 -10.20 0.70 -2.07
C HIS A 122 -9.09 0.46 -3.10
N PHE A 123 -8.03 -0.28 -2.74
CA PHE A 123 -7.00 -0.69 -3.70
C PHE A 123 -7.62 -1.53 -4.82
N LEU A 124 -8.40 -2.56 -4.46
CA LEU A 124 -9.04 -3.43 -5.45
C LEU A 124 -10.06 -2.67 -6.32
N ARG A 125 -10.92 -1.85 -5.71
CA ARG A 125 -11.95 -1.09 -6.44
C ARG A 125 -11.37 -0.08 -7.42
N THR A 126 -10.25 0.55 -7.08
CA THR A 126 -9.62 1.56 -7.95
C THR A 126 -9.19 0.94 -9.28
N LEU A 127 -8.77 -0.34 -9.29
CA LEU A 127 -8.35 -1.05 -10.51
C LEU A 127 -9.48 -1.85 -11.18
N SER A 128 -10.61 -2.04 -10.49
CA SER A 128 -11.74 -2.83 -11.00
C SER A 128 -12.65 -2.03 -11.95
N LEU A 129 -12.44 -0.72 -12.08
CA LEU A 129 -13.23 0.14 -12.96
C LEU A 129 -12.38 0.48 -14.19
N ALA A 130 -12.75 -0.08 -15.35
CA ALA A 130 -12.25 0.43 -16.61
C ALA A 130 -12.71 1.89 -16.75
N SER A 131 -11.76 2.83 -16.81
CA SER A 131 -12.08 4.20 -17.17
C SER A 131 -12.46 4.21 -18.65
N GLY A 132 -13.75 4.21 -18.94
CA GLY A 132 -14.24 4.58 -20.26
C GLY A 132 -14.03 6.07 -20.47
N ILE A 133 -12.84 6.44 -20.94
CA ILE A 133 -12.65 7.72 -21.62
C ILE A 133 -12.14 7.35 -23.02
N ASP A 134 -13.10 7.36 -23.95
CA ASP A 134 -12.89 7.29 -25.39
C ASP A 134 -12.11 8.53 -25.90
#